data_AF-A0A943SLH4-F1
#
_entry.id   AF-A0A943SLH4-F1
#
_cell.length_a   1.000
_cell.length_b   1.000
_cell.length_c   1.000
_cell.angle_alpha   90.00
_cell.angle_beta   90.00
_cell.angle_gamma   90.00
#
_symmetry.space_group_name_H-M   'P 1'
#
loop_
_entity.id
_entity.type
_entity.pdbx_description
1 polymer ?
#
loop_
_entity_poly.entity_id
_entity_poly.type
_entity_poly.pdbx_seq_one_letter_code
_entity_poly.pdbx_strand_id
1 'polypeptide(L)' 'MIGPYETCPRYENENYMLRMVCKEDKEDLLKVYSDEKAVALFNSDNCVGDDFHYTTEDRMEQAIAYWL' A
#
# COMPACT_ATOMS: atom_id res chain seq x y z
N MET A 1 25.82 12.92 -6.09
CA MET A 1 25.26 12.42 -4.81
C MET A 1 23.79 12.21 -5.09
N ILE A 2 23.31 10.98 -5.01
CA ILE A 2 21.89 10.65 -5.20
C ILE A 2 21.15 11.26 -4.00
N GLY A 3 20.18 12.13 -4.24
CA GLY A 3 19.35 12.70 -3.19
C GLY A 3 18.59 11.62 -2.42
N PRO A 4 18.27 11.82 -1.13
CA PRO A 4 17.62 10.80 -0.29
C PRO A 4 16.21 10.39 -0.77
N TYR A 5 15.66 11.10 -1.77
CA TYR A 5 14.35 10.84 -2.37
C TYR A 5 14.44 10.26 -3.79
N GLU A 6 15.64 10.09 -4.34
CA GLU A 6 15.80 9.61 -5.72
C GLU A 6 15.60 8.09 -5.83
N THR A 7 15.81 7.34 -4.75
CA THR A 7 15.64 5.88 -4.74
C THR A 7 15.00 5.41 -3.44
N CYS A 8 13.88 4.69 -3.52
CA CYS A 8 13.32 3.98 -2.38
C CYS A 8 14.23 2.79 -2.00
N PRO A 9 14.83 2.76 -0.80
CA PRO A 9 15.73 1.68 -0.41
C PRO A 9 14.97 0.36 -0.21
N ARG A 10 15.63 -0.76 -0.51
CA ARG A 10 15.18 -2.11 -0.16
C ARG A 10 15.91 -2.57 1.10
N TYR A 11 15.16 -3.07 2.07
CA TYR A 11 15.70 -3.69 3.28
C TYR A 11 15.27 -5.16 3.31
N GLU A 12 16.16 -6.04 3.72
CA GLU A 12 15.89 -7.48 3.71
C GLU A 12 16.62 -8.17 4.85
N ASN A 13 15.97 -9.16 5.47
CA ASN A 13 16.56 -10.09 6.42
C ASN A 13 16.08 -11.52 6.11
N GLU A 14 16.33 -12.46 7.01
CA GLU A 14 15.97 -13.87 6.82
C GLU A 14 14.46 -14.14 6.63
N ASN A 15 13.59 -13.22 7.10
CA ASN A 15 12.14 -13.44 7.14
C ASN A 15 11.35 -12.42 6.31
N TYR A 16 11.87 -11.22 6.11
CA TYR A 16 11.12 -10.09 5.56
C TYR A 16 11.95 -9.28 4.57
N MET A 17 11.23 -8.76 3.58
CA MET A 17 11.72 -7.76 2.65
C MET A 17 10.78 -6.56 2.69
N LEU A 18 11.35 -5.37 2.84
CA LEU A 18 10.67 -4.10 2.63
C LEU A 18 11.19 -3.48 1.33
N ARG A 19 10.28 -3.15 0.42
CA ARG A 19 10.57 -2.52 -0.86
C ARG A 19 9.45 -1.54 -1.24
N MET A 20 9.70 -0.72 -2.26
CA MET A 20 8.64 0.07 -2.91
C MET A 20 7.49 -0.85 -3.37
N VAL A 21 6.26 -0.40 -3.17
CA VAL A 21 5.06 -1.07 -3.69
C VAL A 21 5.08 -1.04 -5.23
N CYS A 22 4.51 -2.06 -5.86
CA CYS A 22 4.29 -2.09 -7.30
C CYS A 22 2.87 -2.57 -7.61
N LYS A 23 2.43 -2.43 -8.87
CA LYS A 23 1.06 -2.75 -9.27
C LYS A 23 0.72 -4.23 -9.11
N GLU A 24 1.73 -5.09 -9.20
CA GLU A 24 1.61 -6.52 -9.02
C GLU A 24 1.26 -6.91 -7.58
N ASP A 25 1.47 -6.02 -6.60
CA ASP A 25 1.11 -6.27 -5.19
C ASP A 25 -0.40 -6.17 -4.92
N LYS A 26 -1.20 -5.71 -5.90
CA LYS A 26 -2.63 -5.40 -5.68
C LYS A 26 -3.45 -6.57 -5.17
N GLU A 27 -3.20 -7.78 -5.64
CA GLU A 27 -3.98 -8.96 -5.23
C GLU A 27 -3.74 -9.30 -3.76
N ASP A 28 -2.49 -9.21 -3.30
CA ASP A 28 -2.13 -9.48 -1.90
C ASP A 28 -2.55 -8.33 -0.97
N LEU A 29 -2.41 -7.08 -1.43
CA LEU A 29 -2.90 -5.92 -0.68
C LEU A 29 -4.43 -5.93 -0.55
N LEU A 30 -5.15 -6.33 -1.60
CA LEU A 30 -6.61 -6.40 -1.57
C LEU A 30 -7.12 -7.36 -0.49
N LYS A 31 -6.40 -8.45 -0.18
CA LYS A 31 -6.76 -9.36 0.94
C LYS A 31 -6.79 -8.65 2.29
N VAL A 32 -5.97 -7.62 2.47
CA VAL A 32 -5.90 -6.81 3.69
C VAL A 32 -6.92 -5.68 3.63
N TYR A 33 -6.93 -4.91 2.54
CA TYR A 33 -7.81 -3.74 2.37
C TYR A 33 -9.29 -4.09 2.19
N SER A 34 -9.63 -5.35 1.89
CA SER A 34 -11.03 -5.83 1.85
C SER A 34 -11.53 -6.36 3.20
N ASP A 35 -10.64 -6.64 4.16
CA ASP A 35 -11.03 -7.16 5.47
C ASP A 35 -11.63 -6.05 6.33
N GLU A 36 -12.96 -6.11 6.55
CA GLU A 36 -13.70 -5.19 7.39
C GLU A 36 -13.12 -5.07 8.82
N LYS A 37 -12.48 -6.13 9.33
CA LYS A 37 -11.83 -6.11 10.65
C LYS A 37 -10.54 -5.29 10.63
N ALA A 38 -9.84 -5.24 9.50
CA ALA A 38 -8.62 -4.45 9.34
C ALA A 38 -8.94 -2.95 9.17
N VAL A 39 -10.07 -2.60 8.55
CA VAL A 39 -10.51 -1.21 8.31
C VAL A 39 -10.52 -0.39 9.60
N ALA A 40 -11.04 -0.94 10.70
CA ALA A 40 -11.09 -0.25 11.99
C ALA A 40 -9.69 0.02 12.61
N LEU A 41 -8.64 -0.63 12.11
CA LEU A 41 -7.26 -0.50 12.56
C LEU A 41 -6.42 0.41 11.65
N PHE A 42 -6.92 0.70 10.45
CA PHE A 42 -6.20 1.57 9.52
C PHE A 42 -6.16 3.00 10.07
N ASN A 43 -5.01 3.65 9.85
CA ASN A 43 -4.87 5.06 10.15
C ASN A 43 -5.59 5.88 9.07
N SER A 44 -6.91 5.98 9.18
CA SER A 44 -7.68 6.92 8.40
C SER A 44 -7.56 8.30 9.05
N ASP A 45 -6.56 9.04 8.60
CA ASP A 45 -6.35 10.44 8.98
C ASP A 45 -7.32 11.40 8.25
N ASN A 46 -8.34 10.85 7.57
CA ASN A 46 -9.29 11.53 6.70
C ASN A 46 -8.63 12.34 5.57
N CYS A 47 -7.39 12.03 5.19
CA CYS A 47 -6.80 12.57 3.98
C CYS A 47 -7.67 12.17 2.78
N VAL A 48 -8.12 13.16 2.00
CA VAL A 48 -8.98 13.01 0.80
C VAL A 48 -10.30 12.24 0.97
N GLY A 49 -10.71 11.91 2.20
CA GLY A 49 -11.98 11.25 2.50
C GLY A 49 -12.04 9.77 2.07
N ASP A 50 -10.90 9.10 1.92
CA ASP A 50 -10.86 7.66 1.63
C ASP A 50 -11.22 6.85 2.87
N ASP A 51 -12.02 5.80 2.71
CA ASP A 51 -12.42 4.89 3.79
C ASP A 51 -11.44 3.72 3.97
N PHE A 52 -10.47 3.58 3.05
CA PHE A 52 -9.50 2.50 2.99
C PHE A 52 -10.14 1.10 3.00
N HIS A 53 -11.39 0.97 2.54
CA HIS A 53 -12.06 -0.30 2.34
C HIS A 53 -12.21 -0.61 0.85
N TYR A 54 -11.31 -1.43 0.32
CA TYR A 54 -11.27 -1.74 -1.11
C TYR A 54 -11.75 -3.16 -1.35
N THR A 55 -12.70 -3.32 -2.27
CA THR A 55 -13.31 -4.63 -2.59
C THR A 55 -13.08 -5.08 -4.04
N THR A 56 -12.34 -4.28 -4.82
CA THR A 56 -12.00 -4.59 -6.21
C THR A 56 -10.51 -4.34 -6.48
N GLU A 57 -9.91 -5.15 -7.36
CA GLU A 57 -8.53 -4.96 -7.79
C GLU A 57 -8.30 -3.61 -8.47
N ASP A 58 -9.26 -3.14 -9.26
CA ASP A 58 -9.20 -1.83 -9.93
C ASP A 58 -9.06 -0.68 -8.92
N ARG A 59 -9.79 -0.74 -7.80
CA ARG A 59 -9.69 0.28 -6.75
C ARG A 59 -8.33 0.21 -6.04
N MET A 60 -7.84 -1.00 -5.77
CA MET A 60 -6.50 -1.18 -5.18
C MET A 60 -5.41 -0.67 -6.12
N GLU A 61 -5.51 -0.93 -7.42
CA GLU A 61 -4.54 -0.42 -8.40
C GLU A 61 -4.57 1.11 -8.50
N GLN A 62 -5.75 1.74 -8.44
CA GLN A 62 -5.87 3.20 -8.37
C GLN A 62 -5.21 3.77 -7.11
N ALA A 63 -5.38 3.14 -5.95
CA ALA A 63 -4.75 3.56 -4.71
C ALA A 63 -3.22 3.42 -4.80
N ILE A 64 -2.70 2.30 -5.31
CA ILE A 64 -1.25 2.14 -5.54
C ILE A 64 -0.75 3.24 -6.47
N ALA A 65 -1.42 3.50 -7.59
CA ALA A 65 -1.02 4.51 -8.56
C ALA A 65 -1.07 5.95 -8.02
N TYR A 66 -1.92 6.23 -7.03
CA TYR A 66 -1.98 7.55 -6.39
C TYR A 66 -0.77 7.82 -5.48
N TRP A 67 -0.22 6.78 -4.85
CA TRP A 67 0.88 6.87 -3.89
C TRP A 67 2.27 6.65 -4.50
N LEU A 68 2.35 6.18 -5.75
CA LEU A 68 3.58 6.08 -6.54
C LEU A 68 3.89 7.40 -7.27
#